data_AF-A0A2V6H038-F1
#
_entry.id   AF-A0A2V6H038-F1
#
_cell.length_a   1.000
_cell.length_b   1.000
_cell.length_c   1.000
_cell.angle_alpha   90.00
_cell.angle_beta   90.00
_cell.angle_gamma   90.00
#
_symmetry.space_group_name_H-M   'P 1'
#
loop_
_entity.id
_entity.type
_entity.pdbx_description
1 polymer ?
#
loop_
_entity_poly.entity_id
_entity_poly.type
_entity_poly.pdbx_seq_one_letter_code
_entity_poly.pdbx_strand_id
1 'polypeptide(L)'
;MFLYFIPFVVACVLLFTATVVRPRLIYEFPYFMAGTFIAFILPQAYALYKNAWGGVYLESTLLMCCLCLAACWFGYLPRAHTGFLQKLNVPVSTSRFLHGGIVLVLVGYYFTYKFGTLPEDDITSSLTGIGTIYLFFGGLAYPGFAICFYCALKTRSVFAWAMSAVAAWIPFQAAIFYGRREPTALFLISLGMSLFFLREKQAPRFVVIGAVLGAMFIIPAVGEYRKTAAQDPIEAWKQLDVVQQFNEYFDVNAVSEVKNAAVLIAATRESGAYQWGAGYWNRLVFRFVPAQFLGESFKNSLMIGGEQRDLGDFIEDELGYRIPPGSTVTGLGDSFNQFDYFGCLLFAAMAYLFKNLWAAAKQPNGTVAQILYIQTTTSAMRALTHETIDFLPGFIYSALFIALVALYARERPVTIGKPVVLKVPVGTPG
;
A
#
# COMPACT_ATOMS: atom_id res chain seq x y z
N MET A 1 -5.11 31.17 -5.04
CA MET A 1 -3.83 30.44 -5.14
C MET A 1 -3.07 30.26 -3.80
N PHE A 2 -2.61 31.33 -3.13
CA PHE A 2 -1.93 31.22 -1.81
C PHE A 2 -2.80 30.59 -0.70
N LEU A 3 -4.13 30.70 -0.84
CA LEU A 3 -5.11 30.28 0.15
C LEU A 3 -5.04 28.78 0.52
N TYR A 4 -4.65 27.90 -0.41
CA TYR A 4 -4.63 26.45 -0.18
C TYR A 4 -3.22 25.86 -0.09
N PHE A 5 -2.26 26.40 -0.86
CA PHE A 5 -0.89 25.88 -0.87
C PHE A 5 -0.18 26.05 0.48
N ILE A 6 -0.28 27.23 1.10
CA ILE A 6 0.36 27.50 2.40
C ILE A 6 -0.21 26.60 3.49
N PRO A 7 -1.54 26.49 3.70
CA PRO A 7 -2.10 25.55 4.67
C PRO A 7 -1.68 24.10 4.42
N PHE A 8 -1.62 23.67 3.16
CA PHE A 8 -1.17 22.32 2.80
C PHE A 8 0.28 22.07 3.26
N VAL A 9 1.20 22.98 2.93
CA VAL A 9 2.60 22.92 3.35
C VAL A 9 2.70 22.90 4.87
N VAL A 10 2.00 23.81 5.55
CA VAL A 10 2.01 23.91 7.02
C VAL A 10 1.50 22.61 7.65
N ALA A 11 0.40 22.05 7.15
CA ALA A 11 -0.14 20.78 7.66
C ALA A 11 0.85 19.61 7.48
N CYS A 12 1.48 19.51 6.30
CA CYS A 12 2.53 18.52 6.05
C CYS A 12 3.69 18.67 7.05
N VAL A 13 4.23 19.88 7.16
CA VAL A 13 5.38 20.17 8.03
C VAL A 13 5.05 19.94 9.50
N LEU A 14 3.85 20.31 9.97
CA LEU A 14 3.43 20.09 11.36
C LEU A 14 3.35 18.60 11.71
N LEU A 15 2.71 17.79 10.86
CA LEU A 15 2.61 16.33 11.06
C LEU A 15 3.99 15.67 10.99
N PHE A 16 4.83 16.08 10.05
CA PHE A 16 6.17 15.53 9.94
C PHE A 16 7.07 15.95 11.10
N THR A 17 6.98 17.20 11.55
CA THR A 17 7.72 17.69 12.73
C THR A 17 7.32 16.89 13.96
N ALA A 18 6.02 16.61 14.16
CA ALA A 18 5.56 15.75 15.24
C ALA A 18 6.23 14.36 15.18
N THR A 19 6.40 13.82 13.97
CA THR A 19 7.11 12.55 13.73
C THR A 19 8.60 12.64 14.07
N VAL A 20 9.28 13.72 13.72
CA VAL A 20 10.70 13.94 14.07
C VAL A 20 10.87 14.06 15.59
N VAL A 21 9.97 14.78 16.25
CA VAL A 21 9.99 14.95 17.72
C VAL A 21 9.74 13.60 18.42
N ARG A 22 8.75 12.83 17.91
CA ARG A 22 8.36 11.51 18.43
C ARG A 22 8.44 10.45 17.31
N PRO A 23 9.62 9.84 17.07
CA PRO A 23 9.83 8.93 15.94
C PRO A 23 8.90 7.72 15.89
N ARG A 24 8.37 7.27 17.03
CA ARG A 24 7.33 6.23 17.08
C ARG A 24 6.12 6.54 16.19
N LEU A 25 5.79 7.82 15.99
CA LEU A 25 4.63 8.22 15.21
C LEU A 25 4.76 7.85 13.74
N ILE A 26 5.96 7.67 13.17
CA ILE A 26 6.13 7.28 11.75
C ILE A 26 5.46 5.95 11.41
N TYR A 27 5.24 5.10 12.41
CA TYR A 27 4.58 3.81 12.25
C TYR A 27 3.06 3.91 12.30
N GLU A 28 2.51 5.07 12.67
CA GLU A 28 1.07 5.34 12.70
C GLU A 28 0.64 6.00 11.39
N PHE A 29 -0.55 5.63 10.91
CA PHE A 29 -1.00 5.93 9.56
C PHE A 29 -0.96 7.43 9.18
N PRO A 30 -1.47 8.37 9.98
CA PRO A 30 -1.52 9.78 9.55
C PRO A 30 -0.13 10.38 9.31
N TYR A 31 0.84 9.98 10.12
CA TYR A 31 2.21 10.48 10.07
C TYR A 31 3.01 9.81 8.96
N PHE A 32 2.79 8.50 8.75
CA PHE A 32 3.31 7.79 7.59
C PHE A 32 2.80 8.41 6.28
N MET A 33 1.50 8.69 6.21
CA MET A 33 0.90 9.36 5.06
C MET A 33 1.45 10.77 4.90
N ALA A 34 1.63 11.55 5.97
CA ALA A 34 2.27 12.87 5.90
C ALA A 34 3.69 12.80 5.30
N GLY A 35 4.48 11.78 5.66
CA GLY A 35 5.78 11.53 5.03
C GLY A 35 5.66 11.23 3.53
N THR A 36 4.63 10.48 3.13
CA THR A 36 4.34 10.20 1.71
C THR A 36 3.90 11.48 0.96
N PHE A 37 3.04 12.30 1.57
CA PHE A 37 2.67 13.60 1.02
C PHE A 37 3.89 14.50 0.82
N ILE A 38 4.81 14.56 1.78
CA ILE A 38 6.04 15.35 1.65
C ILE A 38 6.97 14.80 0.58
N ALA A 39 7.21 13.49 0.55
CA ALA A 39 8.15 12.88 -0.37
C ALA A 39 7.65 12.89 -1.82
N PHE A 40 6.33 12.80 -2.03
CA PHE A 40 5.75 12.60 -3.36
C PHE A 40 4.88 13.77 -3.84
N ILE A 41 3.89 14.19 -3.05
CA ILE A 41 2.88 15.16 -3.49
C ILE A 41 3.40 16.60 -3.41
N LEU A 42 4.06 16.96 -2.31
CA LEU A 42 4.45 18.33 -2.00
C LEU A 42 5.38 18.97 -3.05
N PRO A 43 6.44 18.30 -3.55
CA PRO A 43 7.34 18.91 -4.52
C PRO A 43 6.61 19.14 -5.86
N GLN A 44 5.80 18.16 -6.28
CA GLN A 44 5.00 18.27 -7.51
C GLN A 44 3.89 19.32 -7.39
N ALA A 45 3.24 19.43 -6.23
CA ALA A 45 2.25 20.47 -5.95
C ALA A 45 2.88 21.88 -5.98
N TYR A 46 4.14 22.01 -5.56
CA TYR A 46 4.89 23.25 -5.68
C TYR A 46 5.26 23.57 -7.14
N ALA A 47 5.66 22.58 -7.94
CA ALA A 47 5.88 22.76 -9.38
C ALA A 47 4.59 23.20 -10.08
N LEU A 48 3.46 22.57 -9.76
CA LEU A 48 2.14 22.96 -10.28
C LEU A 48 1.73 24.38 -9.85
N TYR A 49 2.03 24.76 -8.61
CA TYR A 49 1.80 26.12 -8.09
C TYR A 49 2.59 27.19 -8.85
N LYS A 50 3.83 26.87 -9.29
CA LYS A 50 4.65 27.78 -10.09
C LYS A 50 4.22 27.89 -11.55
N ASN A 51 3.51 26.90 -12.08
CA ASN A 51 3.13 26.83 -13.49
C ASN A 51 1.78 27.53 -13.74
N ALA A 52 1.65 28.22 -14.88
CA ALA A 52 0.37 28.71 -15.40
C ALA A 52 -0.59 27.59 -15.83
N TRP A 53 -0.12 26.33 -16.02
CA TRP A 53 -1.00 25.17 -16.20
C TRP A 53 -1.92 24.91 -15.01
N GLY A 54 -1.56 25.42 -13.83
CA GLY A 54 -2.44 25.42 -12.68
C GLY A 54 -3.78 26.12 -12.97
N GLY A 55 -3.80 27.10 -13.87
CA GLY A 55 -5.02 27.71 -14.41
C GLY A 55 -6.15 27.88 -13.39
N VAL A 56 -7.35 27.43 -13.76
CA VAL A 56 -8.57 27.46 -12.95
C VAL A 56 -8.65 26.30 -11.94
N TYR A 57 -7.86 25.23 -12.11
CA TYR A 57 -8.07 23.94 -11.41
C TYR A 57 -6.98 23.55 -10.41
N LEU A 58 -5.92 24.35 -10.30
CA LEU A 58 -4.92 24.30 -9.22
C LEU A 58 -5.59 24.47 -7.87
N GLU A 59 -6.57 25.36 -7.76
CA GLU A 59 -7.28 25.58 -6.49
C GLU A 59 -8.05 24.34 -6.05
N SER A 60 -8.77 23.69 -6.97
CA SER A 60 -9.46 22.43 -6.72
C SER A 60 -8.49 21.32 -6.31
N THR A 61 -7.35 21.22 -7.00
CA THR A 61 -6.33 20.20 -6.71
C THR A 61 -5.69 20.42 -5.35
N LEU A 62 -5.28 21.64 -5.03
CA LEU A 62 -4.68 21.98 -3.73
C LEU A 62 -5.69 21.85 -2.58
N LEU A 63 -6.95 22.21 -2.81
CA LEU A 63 -8.03 21.96 -1.86
C LEU A 63 -8.18 20.45 -1.62
N MET A 64 -8.18 19.63 -2.67
CA MET A 64 -8.24 18.18 -2.53
C MET A 64 -7.04 17.60 -1.77
N CYS A 65 -5.82 18.12 -1.99
CA CYS A 65 -4.63 17.78 -1.19
C CYS A 65 -4.85 18.07 0.31
N CYS A 66 -5.34 19.26 0.64
CA CYS A 66 -5.67 19.66 2.02
C CYS A 66 -6.71 18.72 2.64
N LEU A 67 -7.81 18.46 1.93
CA LEU A 67 -8.90 17.62 2.40
C LEU A 67 -8.45 16.18 2.62
N CYS A 68 -7.67 15.60 1.72
CA CYS A 68 -7.18 14.23 1.86
C CYS A 68 -6.20 14.09 3.03
N LEU A 69 -5.28 15.04 3.21
CA LEU A 69 -4.36 15.05 4.36
C LEU A 69 -5.11 15.24 5.68
N ALA A 70 -6.08 16.16 5.71
CA ALA A 70 -6.94 16.37 6.88
C ALA A 70 -7.76 15.11 7.19
N ALA A 71 -8.32 14.45 6.18
CA ALA A 71 -9.08 13.22 6.31
C ALA A 71 -8.22 12.08 6.88
N CYS A 72 -6.95 11.94 6.45
CA CYS A 72 -5.99 11.01 7.07
C CYS A 72 -5.84 11.24 8.58
N TRP A 73 -5.82 12.51 9.03
CA TRP A 73 -5.72 12.85 10.44
C TRP A 73 -7.03 12.61 11.18
N PHE A 74 -8.13 13.24 10.73
CA PHE A 74 -9.43 13.19 11.39
C PHE A 74 -10.00 11.77 11.45
N GLY A 75 -9.83 10.97 10.39
CA GLY A 75 -10.27 9.57 10.39
C GLY A 75 -9.53 8.68 11.39
N TYR A 76 -8.35 9.10 11.88
CA TYR A 76 -7.57 8.35 12.86
C TYR A 76 -7.84 8.75 14.32
N LEU A 77 -8.53 9.87 14.55
CA LEU A 77 -8.89 10.35 15.89
C LEU A 77 -9.89 9.46 16.65
N PRO A 78 -10.92 8.87 16.00
CA PRO A 78 -11.88 8.02 16.68
C PRO A 78 -11.23 6.87 17.45
N ARG A 79 -11.90 6.41 18.50
CA ARG A 79 -11.47 5.23 19.25
C ARG A 79 -11.58 3.98 18.38
N ALA A 80 -10.66 3.05 18.60
CA ALA A 80 -10.71 1.75 17.93
C ALA A 80 -11.99 0.99 18.34
N HIS A 81 -12.62 0.36 17.36
CA HIS A 81 -13.82 -0.44 17.50
C HIS A 81 -13.53 -1.75 18.22
N THR A 82 -14.09 -1.94 19.41
CA THR A 82 -13.84 -3.08 20.30
C THR A 82 -14.09 -4.43 19.63
N GLY A 83 -15.18 -4.56 18.86
CA GLY A 83 -15.50 -5.81 18.15
C GLY A 83 -14.50 -6.18 17.06
N PHE A 84 -13.82 -5.19 16.45
CA PHE A 84 -12.78 -5.44 15.45
C PHE A 84 -11.50 -5.96 16.13
N LEU A 85 -11.14 -5.36 17.26
CA LEU A 85 -10.01 -5.79 18.09
C LEU A 85 -10.14 -7.25 18.51
N GLN A 86 -11.33 -7.66 18.99
CA GLN A 86 -11.58 -9.02 19.43
C GLN A 86 -11.44 -10.04 18.29
N LYS A 87 -11.93 -9.71 17.08
CA LYS A 87 -11.84 -10.60 15.91
C LYS A 87 -10.41 -10.85 15.45
N LEU A 88 -9.53 -9.86 15.58
CA LEU A 88 -8.12 -9.98 15.18
C LEU A 88 -7.18 -10.45 16.29
N ASN A 89 -7.66 -10.56 17.53
CA ASN A 89 -6.89 -11.07 18.66
C ASN A 89 -6.88 -12.62 18.68
N VAL A 90 -6.31 -13.21 17.63
CA VAL A 90 -6.30 -14.66 17.41
C VAL A 90 -4.96 -15.25 17.89
N PRO A 91 -4.95 -16.14 18.90
CA PRO A 91 -3.73 -16.83 19.29
C PRO A 91 -3.26 -17.76 18.17
N VAL A 92 -2.03 -17.56 17.71
CA VAL A 92 -1.43 -18.30 16.59
C VAL A 92 -0.12 -18.96 17.02
N SER A 93 0.02 -20.24 16.65
CA SER A 93 1.24 -21.00 16.86
C SER A 93 2.30 -20.54 15.87
N THR A 94 3.43 -20.06 16.38
CA THR A 94 4.50 -19.47 15.55
C THR A 94 5.06 -20.45 14.51
N SER A 95 5.14 -21.76 14.83
CA SER A 95 5.62 -22.79 13.90
C SER A 95 4.63 -23.03 12.75
N ARG A 96 3.33 -23.19 13.06
CA ARG A 96 2.30 -23.35 12.01
C ARG A 96 2.14 -22.08 11.17
N PHE A 97 2.31 -20.91 11.78
CA PHE A 97 2.29 -19.64 11.08
C PHE A 97 3.46 -19.54 10.08
N LEU A 98 4.66 -19.95 10.48
CA LEU A 98 5.82 -20.05 9.59
C LEU A 98 5.56 -21.01 8.42
N HIS A 99 4.99 -22.20 8.67
CA HIS A 99 4.64 -23.14 7.60
C HIS A 99 3.67 -22.52 6.58
N GLY A 100 2.64 -21.81 7.05
CA GLY A 100 1.73 -21.10 6.17
C GLY A 100 2.44 -20.03 5.34
N GLY A 101 3.36 -19.26 5.95
CA GLY A 101 4.22 -18.31 5.23
C GLY A 101 5.06 -18.97 4.13
N ILE A 102 5.69 -20.11 4.43
CA ILE A 102 6.48 -20.89 3.45
C ILE A 102 5.59 -21.34 2.28
N VAL A 103 4.37 -21.83 2.55
CA VAL A 103 3.44 -22.22 1.49
C VAL A 103 3.10 -21.03 0.59
N LEU A 104 2.81 -19.85 1.15
CA LEU A 104 2.57 -18.65 0.34
C LEU A 104 3.78 -18.28 -0.52
N VAL A 105 5.00 -18.39 0.02
CA VAL A 105 6.24 -18.16 -0.74
C VAL A 105 6.37 -19.15 -1.89
N LEU A 106 6.19 -20.45 -1.64
CA LEU A 106 6.32 -21.48 -2.68
C LEU A 106 5.32 -21.27 -3.83
N VAL A 107 4.06 -20.95 -3.50
CA VAL A 107 3.04 -20.60 -4.49
C VAL A 107 3.44 -19.34 -5.26
N GLY A 108 3.87 -18.29 -4.55
CA GLY A 108 4.33 -17.04 -5.17
C GLY A 108 5.50 -17.25 -6.12
N TYR A 109 6.46 -18.11 -5.75
CA TYR A 109 7.63 -18.44 -6.57
C TYR A 109 7.22 -19.20 -7.82
N TYR A 110 6.38 -20.22 -7.67
CA TYR A 110 5.89 -21.01 -8.79
C TYR A 110 5.16 -20.14 -9.82
N PHE A 111 4.25 -19.27 -9.38
CA PHE A 111 3.48 -18.42 -10.29
C PHE A 111 4.29 -17.26 -10.87
N THR A 112 5.29 -16.74 -10.14
CA THR A 112 6.25 -15.76 -10.70
C THR A 112 7.11 -16.40 -11.77
N TYR A 113 7.58 -17.63 -11.56
CA TYR A 113 8.29 -18.40 -12.58
C TYR A 113 7.41 -18.62 -13.82
N LYS A 114 6.15 -19.06 -13.64
CA LYS A 114 5.20 -19.25 -14.74
C LYS A 114 4.91 -17.96 -15.50
N PHE A 115 4.82 -16.82 -14.80
CA PHE A 115 4.71 -15.52 -15.45
C PHE A 115 5.90 -15.22 -16.37
N GLY A 116 7.12 -15.51 -15.91
CA GLY A 116 8.33 -15.33 -16.72
C GLY A 116 8.47 -16.30 -17.91
N THR A 117 7.60 -17.29 -18.03
CA THR A 117 7.57 -18.21 -19.20
C THR A 117 6.55 -17.83 -20.26
N LEU A 118 5.78 -16.75 -20.06
CA LEU A 118 4.83 -16.28 -21.05
C LEU A 118 5.55 -15.62 -22.24
N PRO A 119 5.02 -15.76 -23.47
CA PRO A 119 5.48 -14.99 -24.64
C PRO A 119 5.42 -13.48 -24.38
N GLU A 120 6.32 -12.70 -24.99
CA GLU A 120 6.37 -11.25 -24.80
C GLU A 120 5.07 -10.54 -25.25
N ASP A 121 4.37 -11.08 -26.23
CA ASP A 121 3.08 -10.57 -26.73
C ASP A 121 1.96 -10.64 -25.65
N ASP A 122 2.02 -11.65 -24.78
CA ASP A 122 1.09 -11.84 -23.65
C ASP A 122 1.44 -10.95 -22.44
N ILE A 123 2.62 -10.31 -22.45
CA ILE A 123 3.13 -9.45 -21.38
C ILE A 123 2.92 -7.95 -21.72
N THR A 124 2.88 -7.61 -23.01
CA THR A 124 2.86 -6.23 -23.51
C THR A 124 1.46 -5.67 -23.77
N SER A 125 0.48 -6.53 -24.07
CA SER A 125 -0.94 -6.15 -24.13
C SER A 125 -1.52 -5.99 -22.71
N SER A 126 -2.64 -5.27 -22.56
CA SER A 126 -3.32 -5.12 -21.27
C SER A 126 -3.47 -6.51 -20.63
N LEU A 127 -2.83 -6.70 -19.46
CA LEU A 127 -2.67 -8.01 -18.83
C LEU A 127 -4.03 -8.63 -18.50
N THR A 128 -4.57 -9.36 -19.46
CA THR A 128 -5.79 -10.16 -19.38
C THR A 128 -5.42 -11.64 -19.42
N GLY A 129 -6.40 -12.53 -19.24
CA GLY A 129 -6.12 -13.95 -19.38
C GLY A 129 -5.24 -14.53 -18.26
N ILE A 130 -4.36 -15.44 -18.65
CA ILE A 130 -3.58 -16.26 -17.71
C ILE A 130 -2.48 -15.46 -16.99
N GLY A 131 -1.96 -14.40 -17.61
CA GLY A 131 -0.97 -13.51 -17.01
C GLY A 131 -1.48 -12.83 -15.74
N THR A 132 -2.75 -12.42 -15.72
CA THR A 132 -3.39 -11.83 -14.53
C THR A 132 -3.43 -12.84 -13.37
N ILE A 133 -3.74 -14.11 -13.66
CA ILE A 133 -3.79 -15.19 -12.66
C ILE A 133 -2.40 -15.43 -12.08
N TYR A 134 -1.38 -15.49 -12.94
CA TYR A 134 0.01 -15.69 -12.51
C TYR A 134 0.50 -14.54 -11.64
N LEU A 135 0.21 -13.29 -12.00
CA LEU A 135 0.55 -12.15 -11.15
C LEU A 135 -0.24 -12.11 -9.84
N PHE A 136 -1.51 -12.51 -9.87
CA PHE A 136 -2.36 -12.60 -8.68
C PHE A 136 -1.72 -13.53 -7.65
N PHE A 137 -1.39 -14.77 -8.03
CA PHE A 137 -0.77 -15.72 -7.11
C PHE A 137 0.73 -15.46 -6.88
N GLY A 138 1.44 -14.89 -7.85
CA GLY A 138 2.82 -14.44 -7.70
C GLY A 138 2.98 -13.41 -6.57
N GLY A 139 1.96 -12.57 -6.39
CA GLY A 139 1.86 -11.62 -5.28
C GLY A 139 1.89 -12.26 -3.89
N LEU A 140 1.69 -13.58 -3.73
CA LEU A 140 1.76 -14.27 -2.42
C LEU A 140 3.17 -14.32 -1.83
N ALA A 141 4.20 -14.09 -2.64
CA ALA A 141 5.57 -14.01 -2.16
C ALA A 141 5.76 -12.90 -1.11
N TYR A 142 5.04 -11.78 -1.22
CA TYR A 142 5.17 -10.64 -0.30
C TYR A 142 4.59 -10.89 1.10
N PRO A 143 3.31 -11.32 1.27
CA PRO A 143 2.80 -11.69 2.58
C PRO A 143 3.53 -12.91 3.15
N GLY A 144 3.94 -13.86 2.29
CA GLY A 144 4.78 -14.99 2.68
C GLY A 144 6.11 -14.55 3.29
N PHE A 145 6.82 -13.62 2.65
CA PHE A 145 8.05 -13.02 3.18
C PHE A 145 7.82 -12.34 4.54
N ALA A 146 6.80 -11.50 4.67
CA ALA A 146 6.54 -10.80 5.93
C ALA A 146 6.26 -11.77 7.09
N ILE A 147 5.52 -12.86 6.84
CA ILE A 147 5.26 -13.91 7.83
C ILE A 147 6.57 -14.63 8.20
N CYS A 148 7.36 -15.07 7.22
CA CYS A 148 8.62 -15.78 7.46
C CYS A 148 9.62 -14.91 8.24
N PHE A 149 9.78 -13.64 7.84
CA PHE A 149 10.67 -12.70 8.51
C PHE A 149 10.22 -12.41 9.96
N TYR A 150 8.93 -12.20 10.16
CA TYR A 150 8.35 -12.02 11.50
C TYR A 150 8.63 -13.24 12.40
N CYS A 151 8.37 -14.46 11.90
CA CYS A 151 8.65 -15.69 12.62
C CYS A 151 10.14 -15.89 12.92
N ALA A 152 11.03 -15.50 12.00
CA ALA A 152 12.47 -15.54 12.19
C ALA A 152 12.92 -14.61 13.32
N LEU A 153 12.40 -13.38 13.35
CA LEU A 153 12.68 -12.43 14.43
C LEU A 153 12.16 -12.89 15.80
N LYS A 154 10.98 -13.52 15.83
CA LYS A 154 10.32 -13.99 17.06
C LYS A 154 10.99 -15.23 17.66
N THR A 155 11.26 -16.24 16.83
CA THR A 155 11.79 -17.55 17.30
C THR A 155 13.31 -17.59 17.40
N ARG A 156 14.02 -16.74 16.65
CA ARG A 156 15.48 -16.81 16.45
C ARG A 156 15.98 -18.17 15.95
N SER A 157 15.11 -18.98 15.35
CA SER A 157 15.48 -20.26 14.76
C SER A 157 16.28 -20.06 13.48
N VAL A 158 17.37 -20.80 13.32
CA VAL A 158 18.19 -20.81 12.09
C VAL A 158 17.34 -21.20 10.88
N PHE A 159 16.45 -22.17 11.05
CA PHE A 159 15.52 -22.59 10.00
C PHE A 159 14.60 -21.45 9.56
N ALA A 160 14.03 -20.69 10.51
CA ALA A 160 13.16 -19.57 10.19
C ALA A 160 13.92 -18.44 9.47
N TRP A 161 15.18 -18.17 9.85
CA TRP A 161 16.04 -17.22 9.14
C TRP A 161 16.39 -17.69 7.72
N ALA A 162 16.73 -18.97 7.54
CA ALA A 162 16.98 -19.53 6.21
C ALA A 162 15.74 -19.40 5.30
N MET A 163 14.55 -19.74 5.81
CA MET A 163 13.30 -19.59 5.06
C MET A 163 12.96 -18.12 4.79
N SER A 164 13.26 -17.21 5.72
CA SER A 164 13.10 -15.78 5.49
C SER A 164 14.05 -15.26 4.42
N ALA A 165 15.30 -15.74 4.35
CA ALA A 165 16.26 -15.36 3.33
C ALA A 165 15.82 -15.85 1.95
N VAL A 166 15.36 -17.11 1.87
CA VAL A 166 14.77 -17.65 0.63
C VAL A 166 13.56 -16.82 0.21
N ALA A 167 12.63 -16.52 1.14
CA ALA A 167 11.44 -15.72 0.85
C ALA A 167 11.73 -14.27 0.45
N ALA A 168 12.84 -13.70 0.92
CA ALA A 168 13.24 -12.33 0.59
C ALA A 168 13.67 -12.17 -0.87
N TRP A 169 14.02 -13.26 -1.57
CA TRP A 169 14.64 -13.17 -2.89
C TRP A 169 13.76 -12.48 -3.95
N ILE A 170 12.46 -12.80 -4.06
CA ILE A 170 11.56 -12.10 -5.00
C ILE A 170 11.41 -10.61 -4.64
N PRO A 171 11.03 -10.22 -3.40
CA PRO A 171 10.96 -8.81 -3.02
C PRO A 171 12.28 -8.06 -3.22
N PHE A 172 13.41 -8.69 -2.89
CA PHE A 172 14.75 -8.12 -3.08
C PHE A 172 15.06 -7.91 -4.57
N GLN A 173 14.78 -8.90 -5.41
CA GLN A 173 15.03 -8.80 -6.85
C GLN A 173 14.17 -7.69 -7.49
N ALA A 174 12.90 -7.62 -7.09
CA ALA A 174 11.98 -6.55 -7.49
C ALA A 174 12.47 -5.15 -7.08
N ALA A 175 13.07 -5.04 -5.90
CA ALA A 175 13.56 -3.78 -5.38
C ALA A 175 14.84 -3.31 -6.07
N ILE A 176 15.82 -4.20 -6.20
CA ILE A 176 17.18 -3.84 -6.65
C ILE A 176 17.33 -3.89 -8.16
N PHE A 177 16.90 -4.98 -8.81
CA PHE A 177 17.15 -5.16 -10.25
C PHE A 177 16.06 -4.51 -11.10
N TYR A 178 14.80 -4.71 -10.74
CA TYR A 178 13.68 -4.18 -11.54
C TYR A 178 13.24 -2.76 -11.14
N GLY A 179 13.84 -2.18 -10.08
CA GLY A 179 13.53 -0.82 -9.62
C GLY A 179 12.04 -0.60 -9.33
N ARG A 180 11.30 -1.60 -8.83
CA ARG A 180 9.87 -1.44 -8.60
C ARG A 180 9.60 -0.74 -7.27
N ARG A 181 9.16 0.53 -7.34
CA ARG A 181 8.89 1.41 -6.18
C ARG A 181 8.03 0.73 -5.10
N GLU A 182 6.92 0.10 -5.49
CA GLU A 182 5.98 -0.57 -4.57
C GLU A 182 6.61 -1.77 -3.83
N PRO A 183 7.17 -2.79 -4.52
CA PRO A 183 7.93 -3.88 -3.91
C PRO A 183 9.07 -3.41 -2.98
N THR A 184 9.82 -2.37 -3.37
CA THR A 184 10.87 -1.80 -2.50
C THR A 184 10.29 -1.27 -1.21
N ALA A 185 9.23 -0.46 -1.29
CA ALA A 185 8.57 0.08 -0.10
C ALA A 185 8.01 -1.05 0.79
N LEU A 186 7.34 -2.03 0.20
CA LEU A 186 6.79 -3.18 0.93
C LEU A 186 7.88 -4.00 1.62
N PHE A 187 9.01 -4.23 0.96
CA PHE A 187 10.16 -4.92 1.54
C PHE A 187 10.71 -4.14 2.75
N LEU A 188 11.01 -2.85 2.58
CA LEU A 188 11.56 -2.01 3.64
C LEU A 188 10.58 -1.83 4.83
N ILE A 189 9.29 -1.63 4.55
CA ILE A 189 8.24 -1.53 5.57
C ILE A 189 8.11 -2.86 6.31
N SER A 190 8.15 -3.99 5.61
CA SER A 190 8.10 -5.32 6.23
C SER A 190 9.27 -5.54 7.20
N LEU A 191 10.48 -5.09 6.82
CA LEU A 191 11.64 -5.13 7.71
C LEU A 191 11.46 -4.21 8.92
N GLY A 192 11.20 -2.92 8.68
CA GLY A 192 11.15 -1.89 9.71
C GLY A 192 10.01 -2.09 10.72
N MET A 193 8.80 -2.34 10.24
CA MET A 193 7.64 -2.54 11.11
C MET A 193 7.68 -3.88 11.86
N SER A 194 8.20 -4.96 11.27
CA SER A 194 8.38 -6.21 12.02
C SER A 194 9.35 -6.04 13.18
N LEU A 195 10.44 -5.28 12.98
CA LEU A 195 11.37 -4.93 14.04
C LEU A 195 10.70 -4.07 15.12
N PHE A 196 9.89 -3.09 14.73
CA PHE A 196 9.15 -2.25 15.67
C PHE A 196 8.13 -3.05 16.49
N PHE A 197 7.31 -3.90 15.86
CA PHE A 197 6.27 -4.65 16.59
C PHE A 197 6.84 -5.70 17.54
N LEU A 198 7.95 -6.36 17.17
CA LEU A 198 8.54 -7.44 17.99
C LEU A 198 9.55 -6.95 19.02
N ARG A 199 10.30 -5.89 18.72
CA ARG A 199 11.40 -5.42 19.58
C ARG A 199 11.20 -4.02 20.14
N GLU A 200 10.09 -3.37 19.79
CA GLU A 200 9.78 -1.97 20.14
C GLU A 200 10.89 -0.98 19.75
N LYS A 201 11.72 -1.37 18.78
CA LYS A 201 12.83 -0.53 18.30
C LYS A 201 12.26 0.58 17.43
N GLN A 202 12.33 1.79 17.95
CA GLN A 202 11.95 2.99 17.21
C GLN A 202 13.03 3.32 16.18
N ALA A 203 12.62 3.79 15.00
CA ALA A 203 13.56 4.33 14.04
C ALA A 203 14.19 5.59 14.66
N PRO A 204 15.52 5.75 14.65
CA PRO A 204 16.13 6.97 15.14
C PRO A 204 15.74 8.15 14.21
N ARG A 205 15.73 9.36 14.76
CA ARG A 205 15.26 10.58 14.06
C ARG A 205 15.90 10.77 12.69
N PHE A 206 17.21 10.56 12.60
CA PHE A 206 17.95 10.71 11.35
C PHE A 206 17.55 9.68 10.29
N VAL A 207 17.12 8.47 10.68
CA VAL A 207 16.59 7.48 9.74
C VAL A 207 15.23 7.92 9.22
N VAL A 208 14.36 8.48 10.07
CA VAL A 208 13.05 9.00 9.62
C VAL A 208 13.22 10.16 8.64
N ILE A 209 14.07 11.12 8.98
CA ILE A 209 14.39 12.27 8.11
C ILE A 209 15.03 11.78 6.82
N GLY A 210 16.06 10.93 6.93
CA GLY A 210 16.77 10.37 5.79
C GLY A 210 15.89 9.52 4.89
N ALA A 211 14.91 8.80 5.43
CA ALA A 211 13.97 8.01 4.63
C ALA A 211 13.00 8.88 3.84
N VAL A 212 12.44 9.94 4.43
CA VAL A 212 11.53 10.85 3.71
C VAL A 212 12.27 11.68 2.68
N LEU A 213 13.42 12.28 3.04
CA LEU A 213 14.26 12.99 2.08
C LEU A 213 14.77 12.05 1.00
N GLY A 214 15.31 10.89 1.39
CA GLY A 214 15.78 9.87 0.45
C GLY A 214 14.69 9.43 -0.52
N ALA A 215 13.46 9.21 -0.05
CA ALA A 215 12.32 8.92 -0.93
C ALA A 215 12.04 10.07 -1.91
N MET A 216 12.09 11.32 -1.45
CA MET A 216 11.90 12.52 -2.28
C MET A 216 12.93 12.60 -3.43
N PHE A 217 14.17 12.17 -3.21
CA PHE A 217 15.22 12.12 -4.23
C PHE A 217 15.15 10.85 -5.12
N ILE A 218 14.91 9.69 -4.51
CA ILE A 218 15.00 8.38 -5.18
C ILE A 218 13.78 8.10 -6.06
N ILE A 219 12.57 8.45 -5.61
CA ILE A 219 11.34 8.16 -6.35
C ILE A 219 11.43 8.68 -7.80
N PRO A 220 11.77 9.96 -8.06
CA PRO A 220 12.01 10.47 -9.42
C PRO A 220 12.96 9.58 -10.23
N ALA A 221 14.15 9.34 -9.67
CA ALA A 221 15.25 8.67 -10.33
C ALA A 221 14.91 7.21 -10.70
N VAL A 222 14.04 6.56 -9.93
CA VAL A 222 13.60 5.18 -10.22
C VAL A 222 12.84 5.08 -11.56
N GLY A 223 12.16 6.14 -12.00
CA GLY A 223 11.47 6.14 -13.29
C GLY A 223 12.45 6.00 -14.45
N GLU A 224 13.52 6.79 -14.41
CA GLU A 224 14.58 6.77 -15.42
C GLU A 224 15.43 5.51 -15.33
N TYR A 225 15.81 5.11 -14.11
CA TYR A 225 16.50 3.84 -13.87
C TYR A 225 15.80 2.66 -14.55
N ARG A 226 14.47 2.58 -14.45
CA ARG A 226 13.70 1.47 -15.03
C ARG A 226 13.78 1.39 -16.56
N LYS A 227 13.91 2.52 -17.26
CA LYS A 227 14.04 2.54 -18.73
C LYS A 227 15.35 1.90 -19.16
N THR A 228 16.44 2.24 -18.47
CA THR A 228 17.79 1.76 -18.79
C THR A 228 18.09 0.38 -18.20
N ALA A 229 17.55 0.08 -17.01
CA ALA A 229 17.78 -1.18 -16.30
C ALA A 229 17.15 -2.40 -16.99
N ALA A 230 16.22 -2.18 -17.93
CA ALA A 230 15.70 -3.24 -18.78
C ALA A 230 16.79 -3.85 -19.69
N GLN A 231 17.82 -3.06 -20.04
CA GLN A 231 18.93 -3.49 -20.90
C GLN A 231 20.15 -3.89 -20.06
N ASP A 232 20.59 -3.00 -19.15
CA ASP A 232 21.71 -3.27 -18.24
C ASP A 232 21.47 -2.58 -16.88
N PRO A 233 21.10 -3.32 -15.83
CA PRO A 233 20.90 -2.77 -14.49
C PRO A 233 22.15 -2.11 -13.89
N ILE A 234 23.35 -2.63 -14.17
CA ILE A 234 24.59 -2.14 -13.57
C ILE A 234 24.95 -0.79 -14.18
N GLU A 235 24.80 -0.66 -15.50
CA GLU A 235 25.05 0.59 -16.19
C GLU A 235 23.99 1.64 -15.85
N ALA A 236 22.72 1.24 -15.75
CA ALA A 236 21.63 2.10 -15.28
C ALA A 236 21.91 2.70 -13.89
N TRP A 237 22.53 1.93 -12.99
CA TRP A 237 22.94 2.44 -11.67
C TRP A 237 24.06 3.48 -11.75
N LYS A 238 25.02 3.32 -12.65
CA LYS A 238 26.15 4.27 -12.80
C LYS A 238 25.73 5.59 -13.43
N GLN A 239 24.74 5.55 -14.31
CA GLN A 239 24.23 6.73 -15.03
C GLN A 239 23.14 7.48 -14.25
N LEU A 240 22.78 7.00 -13.05
CA LEU A 240 21.71 7.58 -12.26
C LEU A 240 22.11 8.93 -11.64
N ASP A 241 21.74 10.04 -12.28
CA ASP A 241 21.86 11.37 -11.68
C ASP A 241 20.62 11.71 -10.83
N VAL A 242 20.70 11.36 -9.55
CA VAL A 242 19.64 11.60 -8.58
C VAL A 242 19.36 13.09 -8.37
N VAL A 243 20.36 13.96 -8.52
CA VAL A 243 20.20 15.41 -8.31
C VAL A 243 19.49 16.05 -9.49
N GLN A 244 19.87 15.70 -10.72
CA GLN A 244 19.19 16.16 -11.92
C GLN A 244 17.72 15.71 -11.89
N GLN A 245 17.46 14.44 -11.60
CA GLN A 245 16.10 13.89 -11.53
C GLN A 245 15.24 14.53 -10.44
N PHE A 246 15.85 14.93 -9.32
CA PHE A 246 15.17 15.72 -8.30
C PHE A 246 14.86 17.15 -8.76
N ASN A 247 15.76 17.80 -9.50
CA ASN A 247 15.49 19.12 -10.06
C ASN A 247 14.36 19.06 -11.11
N GLU A 248 14.25 17.97 -11.86
CA GLU A 248 13.14 17.71 -12.77
C GLU A 248 11.78 17.65 -12.05
N TYR A 249 11.71 17.23 -10.78
CA TYR A 249 10.46 17.31 -9.98
C TYR A 249 9.95 18.73 -9.77
N PHE A 250 10.84 19.72 -9.87
CA PHE A 250 10.52 21.14 -9.80
C PHE A 250 10.37 21.77 -11.18
N ASP A 251 10.70 21.03 -12.25
CA ASP A 251 10.52 21.49 -13.62
C ASP A 251 9.03 21.45 -13.96
N VAL A 252 8.60 22.59 -14.46
CA VAL A 252 7.27 22.93 -14.93
C VAL A 252 6.83 22.03 -16.10
N ASN A 253 7.79 21.54 -16.89
CA ASN A 253 7.57 20.72 -18.08
C ASN A 253 7.74 19.21 -17.83
N ALA A 254 8.21 18.81 -16.65
CA ALA A 254 8.39 17.40 -16.33
C ALA A 254 7.04 16.67 -16.18
N VAL A 255 7.09 15.35 -16.36
CA VAL A 255 5.95 14.47 -16.10
C VAL A 255 5.64 14.52 -14.60
N SER A 256 4.39 14.87 -14.26
CA SER A 256 3.94 14.98 -12.87
C SER A 256 2.61 14.25 -12.69
N GLU A 257 2.58 13.28 -11.78
CA GLU A 257 1.35 12.56 -11.43
C GLU A 257 0.33 13.48 -10.73
N VAL A 258 0.78 14.50 -9.99
CA VAL A 258 -0.10 15.54 -9.43
C VAL A 258 -0.69 16.42 -10.54
N LYS A 259 0.04 16.69 -11.63
CA LYS A 259 -0.50 17.33 -12.83
C LYS A 259 -1.58 16.47 -13.47
N ASN A 260 -1.35 15.16 -13.64
CA ASN A 260 -2.38 14.25 -14.16
C ASN A 260 -3.67 14.29 -13.30
N ALA A 261 -3.51 14.33 -11.97
CA ALA A 261 -4.65 14.48 -11.07
C ALA A 261 -5.38 15.82 -11.24
N ALA A 262 -4.65 16.93 -11.42
CA ALA A 262 -5.25 18.24 -11.68
C ALA A 262 -6.08 18.25 -12.98
N VAL A 263 -5.55 17.63 -14.04
CA VAL A 263 -6.25 17.51 -15.32
C VAL A 263 -7.46 16.58 -15.20
N LEU A 264 -7.37 15.47 -14.47
CA LEU A 264 -8.54 14.61 -14.21
C LEU A 264 -9.63 15.36 -13.43
N ILE A 265 -9.25 16.12 -12.41
CA ILE A 265 -10.20 16.95 -11.64
C ILE A 265 -10.90 17.95 -12.56
N ALA A 266 -10.14 18.59 -13.46
CA ALA A 266 -10.67 19.52 -14.45
C ALA A 266 -11.67 18.82 -15.39
N ALA A 267 -11.24 17.73 -16.04
CA ALA A 267 -12.08 16.96 -16.97
C ALA A 267 -13.38 16.48 -16.30
N THR A 268 -13.28 15.97 -15.07
CA THR A 268 -14.45 15.52 -14.29
C THR A 268 -15.41 16.67 -14.01
N ARG A 269 -14.88 17.83 -13.65
CA ARG A 269 -15.69 18.98 -13.25
C ARG A 269 -16.36 19.65 -14.45
N GLU A 270 -15.68 19.71 -15.60
CA GLU A 270 -16.23 20.29 -16.83
C GLU A 270 -17.30 19.39 -17.45
N SER A 271 -17.05 18.08 -17.54
CA SER A 271 -18.00 17.11 -18.09
C SER A 271 -19.13 16.72 -17.12
N GLY A 272 -18.91 16.85 -15.81
CA GLY A 272 -19.78 16.28 -14.78
C GLY A 272 -19.74 14.74 -14.72
N ALA A 273 -18.77 14.10 -15.37
CA ALA A 273 -18.69 12.64 -15.53
C ALA A 273 -18.11 11.91 -14.30
N TYR A 274 -18.76 12.08 -13.15
CA TYR A 274 -18.45 11.38 -11.90
C TYR A 274 -18.85 9.90 -11.97
N GLN A 275 -18.05 9.01 -11.38
CA GLN A 275 -18.32 7.56 -11.38
C GLN A 275 -19.17 7.07 -10.21
N TRP A 276 -19.36 7.86 -9.17
CA TRP A 276 -20.20 7.54 -8.01
C TRP A 276 -19.89 6.18 -7.35
N GLY A 277 -18.62 5.78 -7.40
CA GLY A 277 -18.13 4.54 -6.81
C GLY A 277 -18.16 3.31 -7.73
N ALA A 278 -18.67 3.44 -8.96
CA ALA A 278 -18.60 2.37 -9.96
C ALA A 278 -17.15 1.89 -10.17
N GLY A 279 -16.17 2.79 -10.14
CA GLY A 279 -14.75 2.45 -10.28
C GLY A 279 -14.24 1.50 -9.19
N TYR A 280 -14.61 1.71 -7.91
CA TYR A 280 -14.21 0.80 -6.83
C TYR A 280 -14.80 -0.59 -7.01
N TRP A 281 -16.08 -0.66 -7.37
CA TRP A 281 -16.77 -1.92 -7.56
C TRP A 281 -16.22 -2.69 -8.77
N ASN A 282 -16.11 -2.02 -9.91
CA ASN A 282 -15.57 -2.61 -11.13
C ASN A 282 -14.12 -3.07 -10.94
N ARG A 283 -13.31 -2.35 -10.16
CA ARG A 283 -11.95 -2.79 -9.81
C ARG A 283 -11.93 -4.07 -8.98
N LEU A 284 -12.88 -4.24 -8.05
CA LEU A 284 -13.03 -5.50 -7.31
C LEU A 284 -13.45 -6.66 -8.21
N VAL A 285 -14.49 -6.46 -9.03
CA VAL A 285 -14.93 -7.45 -10.01
C VAL A 285 -13.78 -7.82 -10.94
N PHE A 286 -13.04 -6.82 -11.43
CA PHE A 286 -11.90 -7.04 -12.31
C PHE A 286 -10.84 -7.95 -11.70
N ARG A 287 -10.52 -7.73 -10.41
CA ARG A 287 -9.44 -8.42 -9.70
C ARG A 287 -9.82 -9.83 -9.22
N PHE A 288 -11.07 -10.04 -8.79
CA PHE A 288 -11.48 -11.26 -8.11
C PHE A 288 -12.43 -12.16 -8.90
N VAL A 289 -13.05 -11.67 -9.98
CA VAL A 289 -13.94 -12.47 -10.83
C VAL A 289 -13.16 -12.91 -12.08
N PRO A 290 -12.71 -14.17 -12.15
CA PRO A 290 -11.95 -14.68 -13.29
C PRO A 290 -12.87 -14.96 -14.47
N ALA A 291 -12.76 -14.15 -15.53
CA ALA A 291 -13.52 -14.34 -16.78
C ALA A 291 -13.24 -15.69 -17.46
N GLN A 292 -12.08 -16.29 -17.21
CA GLN A 292 -11.64 -17.56 -17.78
C GLN A 292 -12.46 -18.75 -17.28
N PHE A 293 -12.95 -18.69 -16.04
CA PHE A 293 -13.74 -19.77 -15.44
C PHE A 293 -15.24 -19.48 -15.45
N LEU A 294 -15.61 -18.20 -15.34
CA LEU A 294 -17.01 -17.78 -15.20
C LEU A 294 -17.60 -17.17 -16.48
N GLY A 295 -16.76 -16.93 -17.48
CA GLY A 295 -17.14 -16.25 -18.73
C GLY A 295 -17.03 -14.73 -18.63
N GLU A 296 -16.65 -14.11 -19.74
CA GLU A 296 -16.55 -12.65 -19.87
C GLU A 296 -17.92 -11.97 -19.71
N SER A 297 -18.97 -12.53 -20.32
CA SER A 297 -20.34 -12.03 -20.18
C SER A 297 -20.79 -11.96 -18.71
N PHE A 298 -20.47 -12.97 -17.90
CA PHE A 298 -20.78 -12.95 -16.48
C PHE A 298 -20.02 -11.85 -15.75
N LYS A 299 -18.71 -11.73 -16.00
CA LYS A 299 -17.87 -10.68 -15.39
C LYS A 299 -18.39 -9.29 -15.74
N ASN A 300 -18.70 -9.04 -17.01
CA ASN A 300 -19.18 -7.75 -17.49
C ASN A 300 -20.59 -7.44 -16.96
N SER A 301 -21.44 -8.46 -16.75
CA SER A 301 -22.76 -8.28 -16.12
C SER A 301 -22.69 -7.81 -14.66
N LEU A 302 -21.56 -8.05 -13.99
CA LEU A 302 -21.32 -7.57 -12.63
C LEU A 302 -20.77 -6.15 -12.61
N MET A 303 -20.20 -5.64 -13.71
CA MET A 303 -19.63 -4.30 -13.75
C MET A 303 -20.69 -3.23 -14.01
N ILE A 304 -20.60 -2.12 -13.28
CA ILE A 304 -21.49 -0.97 -13.40
C ILE A 304 -20.99 -0.08 -14.54
N GLY A 305 -21.83 0.18 -15.54
CA GLY A 305 -21.48 1.03 -16.68
C GLY A 305 -20.60 0.37 -17.74
N GLY A 306 -20.43 -0.96 -17.68
CA GLY A 306 -19.57 -1.70 -18.60
C GLY A 306 -18.13 -1.83 -18.09
N GLU A 307 -17.18 -1.90 -19.02
CA GLU A 307 -15.76 -1.99 -18.66
C GLU A 307 -15.28 -0.77 -17.87
N GLN A 308 -14.26 -0.98 -17.05
CA GLN A 308 -13.63 0.11 -16.29
C GLN A 308 -13.11 1.16 -17.27
N ARG A 309 -13.67 2.38 -17.21
CA ARG A 309 -13.19 3.52 -17.99
C ARG A 309 -11.70 3.75 -17.75
N ASP A 310 -10.92 3.82 -18.82
CA ASP A 310 -9.54 4.27 -18.77
C ASP A 310 -9.51 5.79 -18.49
N LEU A 311 -8.82 6.20 -17.42
CA LEU A 311 -8.76 7.60 -17.03
C LEU A 311 -7.89 8.42 -18.00
N GLY A 312 -6.91 7.81 -18.67
CA GLY A 312 -6.09 8.44 -19.68
C GLY A 312 -6.90 8.80 -20.92
N ASP A 313 -7.65 7.83 -21.46
CA ASP A 313 -8.52 8.03 -22.62
C ASP A 313 -9.59 9.10 -22.33
N PHE A 314 -10.21 9.03 -21.15
CA PHE A 314 -11.19 10.03 -20.72
C PHE A 314 -10.61 11.46 -20.68
N ILE A 315 -9.39 11.63 -20.15
CA ILE A 315 -8.76 12.94 -20.08
C ILE A 315 -8.34 13.44 -21.47
N GLU A 316 -7.88 12.54 -22.34
CA GLU A 316 -7.52 12.85 -23.71
C GLU A 316 -8.75 13.30 -24.51
N ASP A 317 -9.88 12.62 -24.36
CA ASP A 317 -11.14 12.95 -25.04
C ASP A 317 -11.72 14.30 -24.57
N GLU A 318 -11.70 14.59 -23.26
CA GLU A 318 -12.30 15.81 -22.71
C GLU A 318 -11.40 17.05 -22.85
N LEU A 319 -10.08 16.89 -22.65
CA LEU A 319 -9.14 18.02 -22.54
C LEU A 319 -7.97 17.96 -23.53
N GLY A 320 -7.88 16.95 -24.38
CA GLY A 320 -6.77 16.78 -25.32
C GLY A 320 -5.42 16.53 -24.65
N TYR A 321 -5.41 16.17 -23.36
CA TYR A 321 -4.19 15.91 -22.60
C TYR A 321 -3.94 14.41 -22.50
N ARG A 322 -2.86 13.95 -23.13
CA ARG A 322 -2.46 12.54 -23.04
C ARG A 322 -1.54 12.31 -21.85
N ILE A 323 -1.91 11.38 -20.97
CA ILE A 323 -1.05 10.97 -19.84
C ILE A 323 0.22 10.32 -20.42
N PRO A 324 1.42 10.79 -20.03
CA PRO A 324 2.67 10.19 -20.49
C PRO A 324 2.78 8.71 -20.10
N PRO A 325 3.28 7.83 -21.00
CA PRO A 325 3.47 6.42 -20.69
C PRO A 325 4.30 6.19 -19.43
N GLY A 326 3.84 5.30 -18.56
CA GLY A 326 4.50 4.99 -17.28
C GLY A 326 4.22 5.99 -16.15
N SER A 327 3.44 7.05 -16.41
CA SER A 327 2.86 7.92 -15.39
C SER A 327 1.51 7.38 -14.92
N THR A 328 1.05 7.83 -13.76
CA THR A 328 -0.24 7.43 -13.18
C THR A 328 -1.06 8.65 -12.78
N VAL A 329 -2.36 8.45 -12.60
CA VAL A 329 -3.19 9.41 -11.86
C VAL A 329 -3.06 9.13 -10.36
N THR A 330 -2.96 10.18 -9.55
CA THR A 330 -2.88 10.03 -8.08
C THR A 330 -4.27 9.87 -7.47
N GLY A 331 -4.30 9.44 -6.21
CA GLY A 331 -5.53 9.13 -5.50
C GLY A 331 -6.36 10.38 -5.24
N LEU A 332 -5.71 11.54 -5.29
CA LEU A 332 -6.35 12.85 -5.23
C LEU A 332 -7.31 13.04 -6.41
N GLY A 333 -6.85 12.72 -7.63
CA GLY A 333 -7.64 12.84 -8.84
C GLY A 333 -8.67 11.73 -8.98
N ASP A 334 -8.26 10.48 -8.74
CA ASP A 334 -9.16 9.32 -8.83
C ASP A 334 -10.31 9.42 -7.83
N SER A 335 -10.05 9.68 -6.54
CA SER A 335 -11.13 9.81 -5.56
C SER A 335 -12.06 11.01 -5.84
N PHE A 336 -11.53 12.09 -6.44
CA PHE A 336 -12.35 13.20 -6.92
C PHE A 336 -13.25 12.79 -8.09
N ASN A 337 -12.73 12.02 -9.06
CA ASN A 337 -13.52 11.47 -10.15
C ASN A 337 -14.66 10.57 -9.66
N GLN A 338 -14.45 9.88 -8.53
CA GLN A 338 -15.48 9.03 -7.93
C GLN A 338 -16.56 9.83 -7.19
N PHE A 339 -16.19 10.84 -6.40
CA PHE A 339 -17.11 11.46 -5.43
C PHE A 339 -16.92 12.98 -5.23
N ASP A 340 -16.32 13.69 -6.19
CA ASP A 340 -15.94 15.09 -6.02
C ASP A 340 -15.05 15.28 -4.76
N TYR A 341 -15.08 16.43 -4.11
CA TYR A 341 -14.36 16.67 -2.85
C TYR A 341 -14.69 15.67 -1.73
N PHE A 342 -15.85 14.99 -1.76
CA PHE A 342 -16.17 13.93 -0.80
C PHE A 342 -15.30 12.68 -0.99
N GLY A 343 -14.56 12.56 -2.09
CA GLY A 343 -13.53 11.53 -2.29
C GLY A 343 -12.50 11.49 -1.16
N CYS A 344 -12.24 12.62 -0.48
CA CYS A 344 -11.35 12.65 0.68
C CYS A 344 -11.82 11.74 1.83
N LEU A 345 -13.11 11.42 1.93
CA LEU A 345 -13.65 10.56 2.98
C LEU A 345 -13.11 9.12 2.89
N LEU A 346 -12.62 8.70 1.73
CA LEU A 346 -11.95 7.40 1.58
C LEU A 346 -10.63 7.36 2.36
N PHE A 347 -9.87 8.47 2.38
CA PHE A 347 -8.68 8.59 3.21
C PHE A 347 -9.02 8.59 4.70
N ALA A 348 -10.17 9.16 5.09
CA ALA A 348 -10.67 9.06 6.46
C ALA A 348 -11.07 7.61 6.81
N ALA A 349 -11.74 6.90 5.91
CA ALA A 349 -12.12 5.50 6.09
C ALA A 349 -10.87 4.60 6.21
N MET A 350 -9.85 4.83 5.38
CA MET A 350 -8.56 4.18 5.49
C MET A 350 -7.89 4.48 6.83
N ALA A 351 -7.82 5.75 7.23
CA ALA A 351 -7.27 6.14 8.52
C ALA A 351 -7.96 5.44 9.69
N TYR A 352 -9.29 5.35 9.66
CA TYR A 352 -10.06 4.64 10.67
C TYR A 352 -9.74 3.13 10.65
N LEU A 353 -9.67 2.49 9.48
CA LEU A 353 -9.24 1.10 9.36
C LEU A 353 -7.85 0.88 9.97
N PHE A 354 -6.88 1.73 9.65
CA PHE A 354 -5.53 1.64 10.20
C PHE A 354 -5.48 1.92 11.71
N LYS A 355 -6.35 2.78 12.24
CA LYS A 355 -6.51 2.97 13.70
C LYS A 355 -6.90 1.67 14.39
N ASN A 356 -7.85 0.95 13.78
CA ASN A 356 -8.32 -0.34 14.28
C ASN A 356 -7.24 -1.42 14.18
N LEU A 357 -6.56 -1.51 13.03
CA LEU A 357 -5.44 -2.45 12.83
C LEU A 357 -4.29 -2.17 13.80
N TRP A 358 -3.93 -0.90 14.01
CA TRP A 358 -2.87 -0.50 14.95
C TRP A 358 -3.20 -0.93 16.38
N ALA A 359 -4.42 -0.64 16.84
CA ALA A 359 -4.86 -1.03 18.17
C ALA A 359 -4.93 -2.56 18.32
N ALA A 360 -5.34 -3.30 17.28
CA ALA A 360 -5.34 -4.77 17.29
C ALA A 360 -3.91 -5.34 17.28
N ALA A 361 -3.00 -4.72 16.53
CA ALA A 361 -1.59 -5.10 16.45
C ALA A 361 -0.85 -4.95 17.79
N LYS A 362 -1.36 -4.12 18.70
CA LYS A 362 -0.81 -3.93 20.05
C LYS A 362 -1.42 -4.87 21.11
N GLN A 363 -2.36 -5.74 20.74
CA GLN A 363 -2.90 -6.77 21.64
C GLN A 363 -1.90 -7.93 21.86
N PRO A 364 -2.01 -8.69 22.97
CA PRO A 364 -1.12 -9.82 23.25
C PRO A 364 -1.07 -10.87 22.13
N ASN A 365 -2.20 -11.16 21.47
CA ASN A 365 -2.27 -12.07 20.31
C ASN A 365 -2.42 -11.30 18.99
N GLY A 366 -1.84 -10.10 18.89
CA GLY A 366 -1.97 -9.21 17.75
C GLY A 366 -1.17 -9.60 16.50
N THR A 367 -0.55 -10.78 16.43
CA THR A 367 0.34 -11.18 15.31
C THR A 367 -0.34 -11.06 13.94
N VAL A 368 -1.60 -11.50 13.81
CA VAL A 368 -2.37 -11.38 12.56
C VAL A 368 -2.55 -9.92 12.16
N ALA A 369 -2.94 -9.07 13.12
CA ALA A 369 -3.10 -7.63 12.89
C ALA A 369 -1.77 -6.94 12.56
N GLN A 370 -0.65 -7.36 13.16
CA GLN A 370 0.68 -6.83 12.84
C GLN A 370 1.06 -7.12 11.38
N ILE A 371 0.92 -8.38 10.92
CA ILE A 371 1.22 -8.73 9.53
C ILE A 371 0.26 -8.02 8.56
N LEU A 372 -1.05 -7.97 8.88
CA LEU A 372 -2.02 -7.30 8.04
C LEU A 372 -1.75 -5.79 7.95
N TYR A 373 -1.38 -5.14 9.07
CA TYR A 373 -0.96 -3.74 9.09
C TYR A 373 0.21 -3.52 8.13
N ILE A 374 1.28 -4.32 8.27
CA ILE A 374 2.48 -4.25 7.44
C ILE A 374 2.15 -4.37 5.94
N GLN A 375 1.38 -5.40 5.56
CA GLN A 375 1.07 -5.65 4.16
C GLN A 375 0.20 -4.56 3.54
N THR A 376 -0.73 -4.02 4.32
CA THR A 376 -1.69 -3.04 3.81
C THR A 376 -1.14 -1.62 3.81
N THR A 377 -0.09 -1.32 4.59
CA THR A 377 0.57 0.01 4.60
C THR A 377 1.04 0.42 3.20
N THR A 378 1.63 -0.50 2.42
CA THR A 378 2.05 -0.16 1.06
C THR A 378 0.87 0.10 0.13
N SER A 379 -0.22 -0.66 0.24
CA SER A 379 -1.45 -0.39 -0.52
C SER A 379 -2.03 0.98 -0.17
N ALA A 380 -1.93 1.40 1.10
CA ALA A 380 -2.35 2.74 1.51
C ALA A 380 -1.48 3.86 0.93
N MET A 381 -0.16 3.68 0.92
CA MET A 381 0.77 4.59 0.25
C MET A 381 0.46 4.69 -1.26
N ARG A 382 0.20 3.53 -1.89
CA ARG A 382 -0.18 3.43 -3.29
C ARG A 382 -1.52 4.13 -3.57
N ALA A 383 -2.48 4.02 -2.66
CA ALA A 383 -3.77 4.72 -2.79
C ALA A 383 -3.60 6.23 -2.93
N LEU A 384 -2.55 6.82 -2.35
CA LEU A 384 -2.24 8.24 -2.55
C LEU A 384 -1.46 8.50 -3.85
N THR A 385 -0.44 7.69 -4.14
CA THR A 385 0.52 7.94 -5.24
C THR A 385 0.03 7.50 -6.62
N HIS A 386 -0.81 6.46 -6.65
CA HIS A 386 -1.50 5.92 -7.82
C HIS A 386 -2.99 6.08 -7.54
N GLU A 387 -3.82 5.05 -7.69
CA GLU A 387 -5.27 5.21 -7.55
C GLU A 387 -5.81 4.69 -6.22
N THR A 388 -6.83 5.36 -5.67
CA THR A 388 -7.50 4.90 -4.46
C THR A 388 -8.34 3.64 -4.71
N ILE A 389 -8.84 3.44 -5.93
CA ILE A 389 -9.60 2.24 -6.33
C ILE A 389 -8.82 0.93 -6.15
N ASP A 390 -7.49 0.98 -6.12
CA ASP A 390 -6.62 -0.18 -5.88
C ASP A 390 -6.50 -0.58 -4.40
N PHE A 391 -6.85 0.31 -3.46
CA PHE A 391 -6.67 0.04 -2.04
C PHE A 391 -7.48 -1.16 -1.57
N LEU A 392 -8.79 -1.15 -1.85
CA LEU A 392 -9.71 -2.16 -1.34
C LEU A 392 -9.40 -3.56 -1.90
N PRO A 393 -9.12 -3.76 -3.21
CA PRO A 393 -8.63 -5.03 -3.71
C PRO A 393 -7.34 -5.50 -3.03
N GLY A 394 -6.35 -4.61 -2.84
CA GLY A 394 -5.09 -4.94 -2.17
C GLY A 394 -5.28 -5.33 -0.70
N PHE A 395 -6.17 -4.63 0.00
CA PHE A 395 -6.56 -4.93 1.37
C PHE A 395 -7.24 -6.31 1.47
N ILE A 396 -8.25 -6.57 0.63
CA ILE A 396 -8.98 -7.84 0.62
C ILE A 396 -8.05 -9.00 0.29
N TYR A 397 -7.17 -8.82 -0.70
CA TYR A 397 -6.16 -9.81 -1.06
C TYR A 397 -5.28 -10.18 0.14
N SER A 398 -4.71 -9.17 0.81
CA SER A 398 -3.85 -9.39 1.98
C SER A 398 -4.63 -10.04 3.13
N ALA A 399 -5.82 -9.53 3.43
CA ALA A 399 -6.67 -10.03 4.50
C ALA A 399 -7.07 -11.49 4.26
N LEU A 400 -7.45 -11.86 3.04
CA LEU A 400 -7.85 -13.21 2.67
C LEU A 400 -6.72 -14.23 2.95
N PHE A 401 -5.55 -14.01 2.37
CA PHE A 401 -4.46 -14.99 2.49
C PHE A 401 -3.83 -15.03 3.88
N ILE A 402 -3.72 -13.88 4.57
CA ILE A 402 -3.27 -13.85 5.96
C ILE A 402 -4.30 -14.54 6.87
N ALA A 403 -5.60 -14.34 6.64
CA ALA A 403 -6.65 -15.01 7.40
C ALA A 403 -6.59 -16.54 7.20
N LEU A 404 -6.40 -17.03 5.97
CA LEU A 404 -6.24 -18.46 5.71
C LEU A 404 -5.05 -19.06 6.48
N VAL A 405 -3.90 -18.38 6.46
CA VAL A 405 -2.73 -18.82 7.25
C VAL A 405 -3.01 -18.76 8.75
N ALA A 406 -3.68 -17.71 9.22
CA ALA A 406 -4.06 -17.56 10.63
C ALA A 406 -5.02 -18.65 11.09
N LEU A 407 -6.01 -19.02 10.26
CA LEU A 407 -6.95 -20.12 10.54
C LEU A 407 -6.22 -21.45 10.69
N TYR A 408 -5.28 -21.75 9.80
CA TYR A 408 -4.42 -22.94 9.91
C TYR A 408 -3.53 -22.91 11.17
N ALA A 409 -2.96 -21.74 11.49
CA ALA A 409 -2.04 -21.57 12.61
C ALA A 409 -2.71 -21.41 13.98
N ARG A 410 -4.04 -21.25 14.02
CA ARG A 410 -4.80 -20.96 15.24
C ARG A 410 -4.57 -22.00 16.32
N GLU A 411 -4.24 -21.55 17.52
CA GLU A 411 -4.11 -22.42 18.69
C GLU A 411 -5.48 -22.92 19.13
N ARG A 412 -5.57 -24.22 19.44
CA ARG A 412 -6.79 -24.77 20.04
C ARG A 412 -6.87 -24.22 21.46
N PRO A 413 -8.05 -23.79 21.94
CA PRO A 413 -8.20 -23.41 23.33
C PRO A 413 -7.79 -24.61 24.17
N VAL A 414 -6.78 -24.42 25.03
CA VAL A 414 -6.38 -25.43 26.01
C VAL A 414 -7.60 -25.67 26.88
N THR A 415 -8.21 -26.85 26.74
CA THR A 415 -9.25 -27.29 27.65
C THR A 415 -8.55 -27.55 28.97
N ILE A 416 -8.56 -26.56 29.87
CA ILE A 416 -8.06 -26.76 31.23
C ILE A 416 -8.91 -27.89 31.81
N GLY A 417 -8.28 -29.05 32.01
CA GLY A 417 -8.92 -30.19 32.64
C GLY A 417 -9.56 -29.74 33.96
N LYS A 418 -10.75 -30.28 34.26
CA LYS A 418 -11.49 -29.98 35.50
C LYS A 418 -10.50 -29.91 36.67
N PRO A 419 -10.59 -28.89 37.55
CA PRO A 419 -9.72 -28.80 38.70
C PRO A 419 -9.77 -30.13 39.46
N VAL A 420 -8.60 -30.75 39.63
CA VAL A 420 -8.47 -31.93 40.48
C VAL A 420 -8.78 -31.45 41.89
N VAL A 421 -10.01 -31.72 42.33
CA VAL A 421 -10.41 -31.52 43.72
C VAL A 421 -9.59 -32.51 44.52
N LEU A 422 -8.47 -32.05 45.08
CA LEU A 422 -7.75 -32.77 46.12
C LEU A 422 -8.72 -32.95 47.28
N LYS A 423 -9.28 -34.15 47.41
CA LYS A 423 -9.97 -34.57 48.63
C LYS A 423 -8.94 -34.59 49.75
N VAL A 424 -8.90 -33.52 50.54
CA VAL A 424 -8.22 -33.52 51.83
C VAL A 424 -8.96 -34.54 52.70
N PRO A 425 -8.30 -35.59 53.24
CA PRO A 425 -8.93 -36.50 54.17
C PRO A 425 -9.28 -35.70 55.43
N VAL A 426 -10.57 -35.60 55.72
CA VAL A 426 -11.05 -35.10 57.01
C VAL A 426 -10.64 -36.13 58.05
N GLY A 427 -9.71 -35.75 58.93
CA GLY A 427 -9.31 -36.57 60.07
C GLY A 427 -10.53 -36.85 60.94
N THR A 428 -10.72 -38.12 61.28
CA THR A 428 -11.68 -38.57 62.29
C THR A 428 -11.31 -38.00 63.65
N PRO A 429 -12.24 -37.34 64.37
CA PRO A 429 -12.01 -36.97 65.77
C PRO A 429 -12.04 -38.25 66.63
N GLY A 430 -10.95 -38.46 67.37
CA GLY A 430 -10.83 -39.45 68.44
C GLY A 430 -10.66 -38.75 69.77
#